data_AF-D7E5Y9-F1
#
_entry.id   AF-D7E5Y9-F1
#
_cell.length_a   1.000
_cell.length_b   1.000
_cell.length_c   1.000
_cell.angle_alpha   90.00
_cell.angle_beta   90.00
_cell.angle_gamma   90.00
#
_symmetry.space_group_name_H-M   'P 1'
#
loop_
_entity.id
_entity.type
_entity.pdbx_description
1 polymer ?
#
loop_
_entity_poly.entity_id
_entity_poly.type
_entity_poly.pdbx_seq_one_letter_code
_entity_poly.pdbx_strand_id
1 'polypeptide(L)'
;MEMITITSILIFGIFSLLALLLLINVSSMMAILLLVSAPVVLVLLIPETVIGFLTYQHMVLANGLVPVNNFHILLIIWSTLIGLILYTEFLTWYLSRNKA
;
A
#
# COMPACT_ATOMS: atom_id res chain seq x y z
N MET A 1 13.73 -18.39 5.37
CA MET A 1 12.78 -17.27 5.40
C MET A 1 11.52 -17.78 6.07
N GLU A 2 11.01 -17.10 7.10
CA GLU A 2 9.81 -17.53 7.79
C GLU A 2 8.62 -17.51 6.83
N MET A 3 7.71 -18.50 6.96
CA MET A 3 6.55 -18.66 6.09
C MET A 3 5.71 -17.38 6.03
N ILE A 4 5.57 -16.68 7.16
CA ILE A 4 4.78 -15.45 7.29
C ILE A 4 5.43 -14.27 6.54
N THR A 5 6.76 -14.20 6.48
CA THR A 5 7.46 -13.19 5.68
C THR A 5 7.19 -13.38 4.19
N ILE A 6 7.20 -14.62 3.70
CA ILE A 6 6.87 -14.94 2.30
C ILE A 6 5.42 -14.52 2.00
N THR A 7 4.48 -14.89 2.87
CA THR A 7 3.07 -14.50 2.75
C THR A 7 2.91 -12.98 2.73
N SER A 8 3.64 -12.26 3.57
CA SER A 8 3.58 -10.80 3.63
C SER A 8 4.06 -10.15 2.33
N ILE A 9 5.19 -10.63 1.79
CA ILE A 9 5.72 -10.17 0.49
C ILE A 9 4.71 -10.44 -0.63
N LEU A 10 4.10 -11.62 -0.67
CA LEU A 10 3.11 -11.97 -1.69
C LEU A 10 1.86 -11.09 -1.61
N ILE A 11 1.27 -10.94 -0.41
CA ILE A 11 0.05 -10.14 -0.22
C ILE A 11 0.32 -8.68 -0.60
N PHE A 12 1.38 -8.09 -0.06
CA PHE A 12 1.71 -6.69 -0.36
C PHE A 12 2.17 -6.46 -1.79
N GLY A 13 2.87 -7.44 -2.38
CA GLY A 13 3.26 -7.42 -3.79
C GLY A 13 2.04 -7.44 -4.71
N ILE A 14 1.09 -8.35 -4.48
CA ILE A 14 -0.17 -8.42 -5.25
C ILE A 14 -0.98 -7.13 -5.05
N PHE A 15 -1.12 -6.64 -3.81
CA PHE A 15 -1.83 -5.40 -3.53
C PHE A 15 -1.23 -4.20 -4.27
N SER A 16 0.10 -4.07 -4.26
CA SER A 16 0.81 -3.00 -4.98
C SER A 16 0.66 -3.14 -6.48
N LEU A 17 0.78 -4.37 -7.01
CA LEU A 17 0.63 -4.66 -8.43
C LEU A 17 -0.78 -4.31 -8.93
N LEU A 18 -1.82 -4.67 -8.17
CA LEU A 18 -3.20 -4.32 -8.51
C LEU A 18 -3.41 -2.80 -8.53
N ALA A 19 -2.89 -2.08 -7.54
CA ALA A 19 -2.97 -0.61 -7.51
C ALA A 19 -2.26 0.03 -8.71
N LEU A 20 -1.08 -0.46 -9.08
CA LEU A 20 -0.34 0.02 -10.25
C LEU A 20 -1.07 -0.32 -11.56
N LEU A 21 -1.64 -1.52 -11.69
CA LEU A 21 -2.42 -1.90 -12.87
C LEU A 21 -3.65 -1.02 -13.05
N LEU A 22 -4.36 -0.70 -11.96
CA LEU A 22 -5.49 0.24 -11.99
C LEU A 22 -5.04 1.64 -12.36
N LEU A 23 -3.94 2.12 -11.80
CA LEU A 23 -3.41 3.44 -12.10
C LEU A 23 -3.03 3.58 -13.57
N ILE A 24 -2.32 2.59 -14.12
CA ILE A 24 -1.78 2.64 -15.49
C ILE A 24 -2.88 2.40 -16.54
N ASN A 25 -3.79 1.44 -16.30
CA ASN A 25 -4.70 0.95 -17.34
C ASN A 25 -6.15 1.41 -17.16
N VAL A 26 -6.53 1.97 -16.01
CA VAL A 26 -7.92 2.31 -15.71
C VAL A 26 -8.08 3.78 -15.33
N SER A 27 -7.72 4.16 -14.11
CA SER A 27 -7.72 5.55 -13.63
C SER A 27 -7.04 5.68 -12.27
N SER A 28 -6.52 6.87 -11.98
CA SER A 28 -6.02 7.24 -10.66
C SER A 28 -7.08 7.13 -9.56
N MET A 29 -8.33 7.50 -9.86
CA MET A 29 -9.45 7.39 -8.91
C MET A 29 -9.67 5.94 -8.47
N MET A 30 -9.69 4.98 -9.40
CA MET A 30 -9.86 3.56 -9.06
C MET A 30 -8.68 3.01 -8.26
N ALA A 31 -7.45 3.45 -8.57
CA ALA A 31 -6.27 3.07 -7.79
C ALA A 31 -6.35 3.59 -6.34
N ILE A 32 -6.74 4.85 -6.13
CA ILE A 32 -6.93 5.42 -4.79
C ILE A 32 -8.05 4.69 -4.04
N LEU A 33 -9.17 4.41 -4.71
CA LEU A 33 -10.28 3.67 -4.11
C LEU A 33 -9.81 2.30 -3.62
N LEU A 34 -9.11 1.53 -4.46
CA LEU A 34 -8.54 0.24 -4.05
C LEU A 34 -7.59 0.40 -2.84
N LEU A 35 -6.66 1.36 -2.92
CA LEU A 35 -5.65 1.56 -1.87
C LEU A 35 -6.29 1.84 -0.51
N VAL A 36 -7.34 2.67 -0.47
CA VAL A 36 -8.01 3.06 0.77
C VAL A 36 -9.03 2.01 1.20
N SER A 37 -9.91 1.56 0.30
CA SER A 37 -11.05 0.73 0.67
C SER A 37 -10.64 -0.70 0.99
N ALA A 38 -9.69 -1.30 0.28
CA ALA A 38 -9.35 -2.71 0.49
C ALA A 38 -8.89 -3.03 1.92
N PRO A 39 -7.88 -2.35 2.50
CA PRO A 39 -7.49 -2.59 3.90
C PRO A 39 -8.60 -2.23 4.90
N VAL A 40 -9.39 -1.17 4.66
CA VAL A 40 -10.51 -0.81 5.55
C VAL A 40 -11.57 -1.91 5.55
N VAL A 41 -11.98 -2.37 4.37
CA VAL A 41 -12.97 -3.45 4.21
C VAL A 41 -12.46 -4.75 4.83
N LEU A 42 -11.19 -5.10 4.65
CA LEU A 42 -10.60 -6.29 5.26
C LEU A 42 -10.64 -6.24 6.79
N VAL A 43 -10.27 -5.10 7.39
CA VAL A 43 -10.36 -4.91 8.85
C VAL A 43 -11.80 -5.05 9.34
N LEU A 44 -12.79 -4.57 8.58
CA LEU A 44 -14.20 -4.67 8.96
C LEU A 44 -14.77 -6.09 8.82
N LEU A 45 -14.33 -6.86 7.82
CA LEU A 45 -14.87 -8.20 7.55
C LEU A 45 -14.24 -9.29 8.41
N ILE A 46 -12.92 -9.23 8.65
CA ILE A 46 -12.14 -10.28 9.34
C ILE A 46 -11.11 -9.66 10.30
N PRO A 47 -11.55 -8.90 11.32
CA PRO A 47 -10.69 -8.08 12.16
C PRO A 47 -9.58 -8.88 12.86
N GLU A 48 -9.88 -10.03 13.45
CA GLU A 48 -8.89 -10.81 14.22
C GLU A 48 -7.71 -11.26 13.34
N THR A 49 -8.01 -11.82 12.17
CA THR A 49 -6.99 -12.28 11.22
C THR A 49 -6.17 -11.12 10.68
N VAL A 50 -6.81 -10.00 10.35
CA VAL A 50 -6.13 -8.83 9.76
C VAL A 50 -5.27 -8.12 10.79
N ILE A 51 -5.76 -7.91 12.01
CA ILE A 51 -4.97 -7.31 13.09
C ILE A 51 -3.78 -8.22 13.45
N GLY A 52 -3.99 -9.53 13.52
CA GLY A 52 -2.90 -10.49 13.74
C GLY A 52 -1.84 -10.43 12.64
N PHE A 53 -2.27 -10.34 11.37
CA PHE A 53 -1.35 -10.19 10.25
C PHE A 53 -0.59 -8.86 10.29
N LEU A 54 -1.28 -7.74 10.52
CA LEU A 54 -0.68 -6.39 10.53
C LEU A 54 0.29 -6.18 11.69
N THR A 55 0.05 -6.83 12.83
CA THR A 55 0.91 -6.73 14.02
C THR A 55 2.13 -7.65 13.97
N TYR A 56 2.23 -8.56 12.99
CA TYR A 56 3.37 -9.45 12.84
C TYR A 56 4.69 -8.70 12.68
N GLN A 57 5.60 -8.90 13.64
CA GLN A 57 6.89 -8.23 13.71
C GLN A 57 7.94 -8.98 12.87
N HIS A 58 8.61 -8.28 11.96
CA HIS A 58 9.70 -8.83 11.15
C HIS A 58 11.08 -8.49 11.72
N MET A 59 11.23 -7.30 12.27
CA MET A 59 12.50 -6.82 12.81
C MET A 59 12.27 -5.78 13.90
N VAL A 60 13.31 -5.51 14.69
CA VAL A 60 13.29 -4.46 15.70
C VAL A 60 14.47 -3.53 15.48
N LEU A 61 14.20 -2.23 15.48
CA LEU A 61 15.17 -1.16 15.33
C LEU A 61 15.46 -0.51 16.68
N ALA A 62 16.45 0.40 16.71
CA ALA A 62 16.80 1.21 17.88
C ALA A 62 17.00 0.38 19.16
N ASN A 63 17.86 -0.66 19.08
CA ASN A 63 18.20 -1.54 20.21
C ASN A 63 16.98 -2.18 20.91
N GLY A 64 15.92 -2.50 20.16
CA GLY A 64 14.75 -3.18 20.72
C GLY A 64 13.53 -2.28 20.96
N LEU A 65 13.64 -0.97 20.72
CA LEU A 65 12.59 -0.01 21.07
C LEU A 65 11.54 0.19 19.98
N VAL A 66 11.86 -0.10 18.71
CA VAL A 66 10.98 0.19 17.58
C VAL A 66 10.72 -1.08 16.76
N PRO A 67 9.63 -1.82 17.03
CA PRO A 67 9.28 -2.99 16.25
C PRO A 67 8.74 -2.58 14.88
N VAL A 68 9.31 -3.17 13.82
CA VAL A 68 8.81 -3.03 12.44
C VAL A 68 7.96 -4.25 12.13
N ASN A 69 6.69 -3.99 11.84
CA ASN A 69 5.69 -5.00 11.54
C ASN A 69 5.02 -4.73 10.18
N ASN A 70 4.11 -5.62 9.78
CA ASN A 70 3.35 -5.50 8.53
C ASN A 70 2.56 -4.19 8.41
N PHE A 71 2.12 -3.60 9.51
CA PHE A 71 1.48 -2.29 9.49
C PHE A 71 2.42 -1.18 8.97
N HIS A 72 3.69 -1.18 9.39
CA HIS A 72 4.69 -0.24 8.87
C HIS A 72 4.96 -0.47 7.38
N ILE A 73 5.03 -1.73 6.94
CA ILE A 73 5.19 -2.08 5.53
C ILE A 73 4.00 -1.57 4.71
N LEU A 74 2.77 -1.77 5.19
CA LEU A 74 1.57 -1.25 4.56
C LEU A 74 1.64 0.29 4.41
N LEU A 75 2.04 1.00 5.46
CA LEU A 75 2.17 2.47 5.42
C LEU A 75 3.23 2.96 4.42
N ILE A 76 4.36 2.25 4.31
CA ILE A 76 5.40 2.56 3.33
C ILE A 76 4.85 2.39 1.90
N ILE A 77 4.16 1.29 1.64
CA ILE A 77 3.54 1.01 0.33
C ILE A 77 2.47 2.06 0.01
N TRP A 78 1.59 2.33 0.97
CA TRP A 78 0.54 3.33 0.86
C TRP A 78 1.10 4.72 0.52
N SER A 79 2.04 5.23 1.32
CA SER A 79 2.63 6.55 1.09
C SER A 79 3.33 6.63 -0.26
N THR A 80 4.07 5.58 -0.65
CA THR A 80 4.75 5.51 -1.94
C THR A 80 3.77 5.55 -3.11
N LEU A 81 2.74 4.69 -3.09
CA LEU A 81 1.78 4.59 -4.18
C LEU A 81 0.86 5.81 -4.27
N ILE A 82 0.41 6.35 -3.14
CA ILE A 82 -0.35 7.62 -3.12
C ILE A 82 0.52 8.76 -3.67
N GLY A 83 1.78 8.85 -3.25
CA GLY A 83 2.72 9.84 -3.78
C GLY A 83 2.89 9.72 -5.29
N LEU A 84 3.02 8.49 -5.81
CA LEU A 84 3.12 8.22 -7.24
C LEU A 84 1.85 8.66 -7.99
N ILE A 85 0.66 8.34 -7.48
CA ILE A 85 -0.61 8.76 -8.09
C ILE A 85 -0.70 10.29 -8.14
N LEU A 86 -0.48 10.96 -7.01
CA LEU A 86 -0.52 12.42 -6.93
C LEU A 86 0.49 13.07 -7.88
N TYR A 87 1.69 12.52 -7.96
CA TYR A 87 2.72 12.99 -8.88
C TYR A 87 2.28 12.85 -10.34
N THR A 88 1.73 11.70 -10.74
CA THR A 88 1.25 11.48 -12.11
C THR A 88 0.09 12.39 -12.49
N GLU A 89 -0.85 12.63 -11.58
CA GLU A 89 -1.96 13.56 -11.78
C GLU A 89 -1.47 15.01 -11.90
N PHE A 90 -0.59 15.44 -10.99
CA PHE A 90 -0.02 16.77 -11.02
C PHE A 90 0.77 17.03 -12.31
N LEU A 91 1.60 16.08 -12.73
CA LEU A 91 2.39 16.18 -13.96
C LEU A 91 1.49 16.26 -15.20
N THR A 92 0.45 15.41 -15.25
CA THR A 92 -0.52 15.41 -16.35
C THR A 92 -1.25 16.75 -16.43
N TRP A 93 -1.72 17.26 -15.30
CA TRP A 93 -2.34 18.58 -15.22
C TRP A 93 -1.39 19.69 -15.68
N TYR A 94 -0.14 19.69 -15.20
CA TYR A 94 0.87 20.69 -15.55
C TYR A 94 1.17 20.70 -17.06
N LEU A 95 1.36 19.52 -17.66
CA LEU A 95 1.61 19.39 -19.10
C LEU A 95 0.39 19.78 -19.95
N SER A 96 -0.82 19.59 -19.45
CA SER A 96 -2.04 20.02 -20.13
C SER A 96 -2.19 21.55 -20.17
N ARG A 97 -1.74 22.24 -19.11
CA ARG A 97 -1.75 23.72 -19.03
C ARG A 97 -0.76 24.37 -19.99
N ASN A 98 0.36 23.72 -20.28
CA ASN A 98 1.40 24.23 -21.19
C ASN A 98 1.11 23.99 -22.68
N LYS A 99 -0.03 23.38 -23.02
CA LYS A 99 -0.52 23.22 -24.40
C LYS A 99 -1.53 24.31 -24.81
N ALA A 100 -1.73 25.34 -23.99
CA ALA A 100 -2.55 26.51 -24.29
C ALA A 100 -1.71 27.69 -24.78
#